data_AF-A0A7Y4WRI0-F1
#
_entry.id   AF-A0A7Y4WRI0-F1
#
_cell.length_a   1.000
_cell.length_b   1.000
_cell.length_c   1.000
_cell.angle_alpha   90.00
_cell.angle_beta   90.00
_cell.angle_gamma   90.00
#
_symmetry.space_group_name_H-M   'P 1'
#
loop_
_entity.id
_entity.type
_entity.pdbx_description
1 polymer ?
#
loop_
_entity_poly.entity_id
_entity_poly.type
_entity_poly.pdbx_seq_one_letter_code
_entity_poly.pdbx_strand_id
1 'polypeptide(L)'
;MLANRGVSKGKRIMSDAGTWRALEPQIEGLDMVLGLPVRHGMGYGLPGDAMPLPSSNTCFWGGWGGSLVVADLDKRVCCAYVMNKMGEGPTGDLRAFQMIMPVYQALATSRGIS
;
A
#
# COMPACT_ATOMS: atom_id res chain seq x y z
N MET A 1 -6.85 -1.62 -9.54
CA MET A 1 -6.60 -0.80 -10.76
C MET A 1 -5.14 -0.36 -10.82
N LEU A 2 -4.62 0.37 -9.81
CA LEU A 2 -3.18 0.74 -9.71
C LEU A 2 -2.24 -0.46 -9.87
N ALA A 3 -2.33 -1.45 -8.98
CA ALA A 3 -1.53 -2.67 -9.05
C ALA A 3 -1.68 -3.47 -10.37
N ASN A 4 -2.75 -3.23 -11.12
CA ASN A 4 -3.04 -3.92 -12.38
C ASN A 4 -2.91 -2.98 -13.59
N ARG A 5 -1.94 -2.05 -13.55
CA ARG A 5 -1.52 -1.22 -14.69
C ARG A 5 -2.66 -0.44 -15.36
N GLY A 6 -3.58 0.02 -14.51
CA GLY A 6 -4.69 0.89 -14.89
C GLY A 6 -5.91 0.14 -15.44
N VAL A 7 -5.92 -1.19 -15.36
CA VAL A 7 -7.04 -2.02 -15.81
C VAL A 7 -7.87 -2.53 -14.61
N SER A 8 -9.19 -2.44 -14.73
CA SER A 8 -10.14 -3.02 -13.76
C SER A 8 -11.29 -3.66 -14.53
N LYS A 9 -11.64 -4.91 -14.17
CA LYS A 9 -12.71 -5.68 -14.85
C LYS A 9 -12.59 -5.66 -16.39
N GLY A 10 -11.37 -5.81 -16.90
CA GLY A 10 -11.07 -5.79 -18.35
C GLY A 10 -11.08 -4.41 -19.03
N LYS A 11 -11.45 -3.34 -18.32
CA LYS A 11 -11.48 -1.97 -18.87
C LYS A 11 -10.28 -1.15 -18.42
N ARG A 12 -9.69 -0.41 -19.35
CA ARG A 12 -8.62 0.57 -19.05
C ARG A 12 -9.24 1.84 -18.48
N ILE A 13 -8.92 2.17 -17.23
CA ILE A 13 -9.36 3.38 -16.53
C ILE A 13 -8.23 4.41 -16.47
N MET A 14 -6.96 3.98 -16.39
CA MET A 14 -5.79 4.84 -16.55
C MET A 14 -4.69 4.16 -17.39
N SER A 15 -3.72 4.94 -17.87
CA SER A 15 -2.54 4.41 -18.55
C SER A 15 -1.64 3.64 -17.57
N ASP A 16 -0.86 2.69 -18.07
CA ASP A 16 0.14 1.98 -17.26
C ASP A 16 1.10 3.00 -16.61
N ALA A 17 1.67 3.90 -17.44
CA ALA A 17 2.51 5.00 -16.96
C ALA A 17 1.83 5.87 -15.88
N GLY A 18 0.52 6.11 -15.99
CA GLY A 18 -0.25 6.84 -14.98
C GLY A 18 -0.29 6.14 -13.63
N THR A 19 -0.30 4.80 -13.59
CA THR A 19 -0.24 4.06 -12.31
C THR A 19 1.09 4.25 -11.61
N TRP A 20 2.19 4.29 -12.36
CA TRP A 20 3.54 4.46 -11.81
C TRP A 20 3.77 5.83 -11.20
N ARG A 21 3.05 6.86 -11.66
CA ARG A 21 3.10 8.20 -11.05
C ARG A 21 2.68 8.20 -9.58
N ALA A 22 1.85 7.26 -9.13
CA ALA A 22 1.51 7.13 -7.71
C ALA A 22 2.74 6.91 -6.81
N LEU A 23 3.82 6.33 -7.37
CA LEU A 23 5.05 6.01 -6.67
C LEU A 23 6.11 7.13 -6.73
N GLU A 24 5.85 8.22 -7.45
CA GLU A 24 6.78 9.34 -7.58
C GLU A 24 6.90 10.09 -6.24
N PRO A 25 8.06 10.07 -5.56
CA PRO A 25 8.23 10.75 -4.29
C PRO A 25 7.98 12.25 -4.45
N GLN A 26 7.16 12.82 -3.57
CA GLN A 26 6.85 14.24 -3.53
C GLN A 26 7.53 14.90 -2.32
N ILE A 27 7.42 14.27 -1.14
CA ILE A 27 7.95 14.77 0.12
C ILE A 27 8.38 13.58 0.99
N GLU A 28 9.50 13.71 1.69
CA GLU A 28 10.00 12.73 2.66
C GLU A 28 10.49 13.45 3.92
N GLY A 29 10.06 12.98 5.08
CA GLY A 29 10.51 13.51 6.36
C GLY A 29 9.45 13.39 7.44
N LEU A 30 9.65 14.12 8.54
CA LEU A 30 8.69 14.20 9.63
C LEU A 30 7.40 14.88 9.14
N ASP A 31 6.31 14.12 9.09
CA ASP A 31 4.98 14.66 8.88
C ASP A 31 4.55 15.43 10.13
N MET A 32 4.28 16.72 9.97
CA MET A 32 4.00 17.61 11.09
C MET A 32 2.64 17.37 11.76
N VAL A 33 1.73 16.66 11.10
CA VAL A 33 0.40 16.33 11.64
C VAL A 33 0.43 14.95 12.27
N LEU A 34 1.04 13.97 11.60
CA LEU A 34 1.11 12.60 12.09
C LEU A 34 2.24 12.38 13.11
N GLY A 35 3.27 13.23 13.11
CA GLY A 35 4.46 13.05 13.95
C GLY A 35 5.32 11.85 13.55
N LEU A 36 5.21 11.37 12.31
CA LEU A 36 5.89 10.17 11.80
C LEU A 36 6.79 10.51 10.59
N PRO A 37 7.89 9.77 10.37
CA PRO A 37 8.72 9.93 9.18
C PRO A 37 8.05 9.29 7.96
N VAL A 38 7.21 10.05 7.25
CA VAL A 38 6.41 9.57 6.12
C VAL A 38 7.07 9.94 4.79
N ARG A 39 7.08 9.01 3.85
CA ARG A 39 7.31 9.28 2.43
C ARG A 39 5.98 9.41 1.71
N HIS A 40 5.72 10.57 1.15
CA HIS A 40 4.53 10.87 0.36
C HIS A 40 4.85 10.73 -1.13
N GLY A 41 4.05 9.94 -1.82
CA GLY A 41 3.96 9.92 -3.29
C GLY A 41 2.85 10.86 -3.77
N MET A 42 2.39 10.69 -5.01
CA MET A 42 1.23 11.46 -5.51
C MET A 42 -0.09 11.01 -4.89
N GLY A 43 -0.40 11.53 -3.70
CA GLY A 43 -1.65 11.25 -2.97
C GLY A 43 -1.67 9.93 -2.20
N TYR A 44 -0.51 9.28 -2.05
CA TYR A 44 -0.36 8.01 -1.34
C TYR A 44 0.89 8.02 -0.44
N GLY A 45 0.94 7.12 0.53
CA GLY A 45 2.15 6.80 1.26
C GLY A 45 3.02 5.82 0.47
N LEU A 46 4.34 5.97 0.59
CA LEU A 46 5.35 5.08 0.02
C LEU A 46 6.10 4.32 1.14
N PRO A 47 6.72 3.17 0.85
CA PRO A 47 7.46 2.39 1.84
C PRO A 47 8.57 3.24 2.47
N GLY A 48 8.70 3.15 3.79
CA GLY A 48 9.69 3.87 4.58
C GLY A 48 9.63 3.48 6.04
N ASP A 49 10.36 4.18 6.92
CA ASP A 49 10.47 3.83 8.33
C ASP A 49 9.12 3.79 9.06
N ALA A 50 8.23 4.73 8.75
CA ALA A 50 6.88 4.74 9.33
C ALA A 50 6.00 3.57 8.85
N MET A 51 6.29 3.00 7.68
CA MET A 51 5.49 1.93 7.09
C MET A 51 6.38 0.96 6.29
N PRO A 52 6.97 -0.05 6.95
CA PRO A 52 7.79 -1.05 6.25
C PRO A 52 6.88 -1.98 5.45
N LEU A 53 6.85 -1.78 4.13
CA LEU A 53 6.12 -2.64 3.20
C LEU A 53 7.08 -3.62 2.51
N PRO A 54 6.61 -4.84 2.18
CA PRO A 54 7.46 -5.92 1.67
C PRO A 54 7.98 -5.74 0.23
N SER A 55 7.61 -4.66 -0.46
CA SER A 55 8.07 -4.35 -1.81
C SER A 55 8.33 -2.84 -1.96
N SER A 56 9.30 -2.48 -2.81
CA SER A 56 9.66 -1.09 -3.06
C SER A 56 8.60 -0.34 -3.88
N ASN A 57 7.98 -1.00 -4.87
CA ASN A 57 6.99 -0.36 -5.75
C ASN A 57 5.57 -0.58 -5.25
N THR A 58 5.34 -0.16 -4.02
CA THR A 58 4.04 -0.24 -3.35
C THR A 58 3.58 1.14 -2.93
N CYS A 59 2.28 1.38 -2.99
CA CYS A 59 1.69 2.53 -2.33
C CYS A 59 0.60 2.08 -1.36
N PHE A 60 0.35 2.90 -0.35
CA PHE A 60 -0.62 2.58 0.70
C PHE A 60 -1.33 3.82 1.21
N TRP A 61 -2.40 3.59 1.98
CA TRP A 61 -2.81 4.52 3.01
C TRP A 61 -3.59 3.78 4.09
N GLY A 62 -3.46 4.25 5.34
CA GLY A 62 -4.26 3.78 6.45
C GLY A 62 -5.40 4.75 6.77
N GLY A 63 -6.49 4.23 7.32
CA GLY A 63 -7.60 5.04 7.79
C GLY A 63 -7.70 5.02 9.31
N TRP A 64 -8.30 6.08 9.85
CA TRP A 64 -8.55 6.19 11.29
C TRP A 64 -9.35 4.99 11.80
N GLY A 65 -8.90 4.46 12.92
CA GLY A 65 -9.49 3.29 13.56
C GLY A 65 -8.81 1.98 13.18
N GLY A 66 -7.98 1.94 12.13
CA GLY A 66 -7.14 0.77 11.78
C GLY A 66 -7.30 0.18 10.37
N SER A 67 -8.05 0.81 9.45
CA SER A 67 -8.17 0.29 8.08
C SER A 67 -6.88 0.53 7.30
N LEU A 68 -6.63 -0.29 6.28
CA LEU A 68 -5.40 -0.19 5.48
C LEU A 68 -5.64 -0.72 4.07
N VAL A 69 -5.15 -0.01 3.08
CA VAL A 69 -5.02 -0.52 1.71
C VAL A 69 -3.57 -0.46 1.26
N VAL A 70 -3.12 -1.51 0.60
CA VAL A 70 -1.77 -1.65 0.04
C VAL A 70 -1.90 -2.11 -1.42
N ALA A 71 -1.29 -1.39 -2.35
CA ALA A 71 -1.23 -1.74 -3.76
C ALA A 71 0.21 -1.93 -4.21
N ASP A 72 0.58 -3.15 -4.58
CA ASP A 72 1.91 -3.53 -5.05
C ASP A 72 1.89 -3.70 -6.58
N LEU A 73 2.62 -2.82 -7.27
CA LEU A 73 2.67 -2.78 -8.73
C LEU A 73 3.58 -3.87 -9.33
N ASP A 74 4.57 -4.37 -8.58
CA ASP A 74 5.48 -5.43 -9.02
C ASP A 74 4.79 -6.79 -8.96
N LYS A 75 4.11 -7.07 -7.85
CA LYS A 75 3.40 -8.33 -7.61
C LYS A 75 2.00 -8.34 -8.19
N ARG A 76 1.51 -7.19 -8.68
CA ARG A 76 0.15 -6.98 -9.19
C ARG A 76 -0.94 -7.41 -8.20
N VAL A 77 -0.72 -7.13 -6.92
CA VAL A 77 -1.65 -7.45 -5.85
C VAL A 77 -2.13 -6.19 -5.15
N CYS A 78 -3.38 -6.20 -4.71
CA CYS A 78 -3.95 -5.13 -3.90
C CYS A 78 -4.66 -5.79 -2.72
N CYS A 79 -4.29 -5.42 -1.50
CA CYS A 79 -4.90 -5.92 -0.28
C CYS A 79 -5.58 -4.76 0.43
N ALA A 80 -6.78 -4.98 0.94
CA ALA A 80 -7.51 -4.01 1.74
C ALA A 80 -8.05 -4.71 2.99
N TYR A 81 -7.78 -4.11 4.15
CA TYR A 81 -8.36 -4.48 5.43
C TYR A 81 -9.34 -3.38 5.88
N VAL A 82 -10.57 -3.80 6.16
CA VAL A 82 -11.66 -2.92 6.60
C VAL A 82 -12.38 -3.59 7.76
N MET A 83 -12.73 -2.79 8.77
CA MET A 83 -13.34 -3.22 10.00
C MET A 83 -14.19 -2.08 10.58
N ASN A 84 -15.15 -2.44 11.42
CA ASN A 84 -16.03 -1.49 12.11
C ASN A 84 -15.68 -1.31 13.60
N LYS A 85 -14.90 -2.23 14.19
CA LYS A 85 -14.35 -2.07 15.52
C LYS A 85 -13.08 -1.23 15.46
N MET A 86 -13.23 0.06 15.74
CA MET A 86 -12.12 1.02 15.74
C MET A 86 -11.13 0.71 16.89
N GLY A 87 -9.85 0.79 16.57
CA GLY A 87 -8.78 0.95 17.55
C GLY A 87 -8.33 2.41 17.61
N GLU A 88 -7.23 2.65 18.32
CA GLU A 88 -6.59 3.95 18.37
C GLU A 88 -5.59 4.09 17.22
N GLY A 89 -5.58 5.25 16.55
CA GLY A 89 -4.53 5.60 15.58
C GLY A 89 -5.03 5.93 14.16
N PRO A 90 -4.33 6.85 13.45
CA PRO A 90 -4.79 7.39 12.17
C PRO A 90 -4.38 6.60 10.92
N THR A 91 -3.38 5.71 11.00
CA THR A 91 -2.63 5.19 9.82
C THR A 91 -2.72 3.67 9.64
N GLY A 92 -3.73 3.02 10.22
CA GLY A 92 -3.84 1.55 10.26
C GLY A 92 -3.29 0.97 11.57
N ASP A 93 -3.44 -0.34 11.76
CA ASP A 93 -2.88 -1.01 12.94
C ASP A 93 -2.38 -2.44 12.65
N LEU A 94 -1.85 -3.07 13.70
CA LEU A 94 -1.26 -4.41 13.63
C LEU A 94 -2.22 -5.48 13.08
N ARG A 95 -3.53 -5.34 13.30
CA ARG A 95 -4.54 -6.30 12.79
C ARG A 95 -4.53 -6.30 11.27
N ALA A 96 -4.46 -5.11 10.66
CA ALA A 96 -4.39 -4.97 9.22
C ALA A 96 -3.13 -5.63 8.66
N PHE A 97 -1.97 -5.40 9.29
CA PHE A 97 -0.71 -6.02 8.91
C PHE A 97 -0.74 -7.55 9.02
N GLN A 98 -1.25 -8.08 10.14
CA GLN A 98 -1.38 -9.52 10.36
C GLN A 98 -2.27 -10.21 9.32
N MET A 99 -3.24 -9.50 8.76
CA MET A 99 -4.09 -10.01 7.68
C MET A 99 -3.46 -9.89 6.29
N ILE A 100 -2.64 -8.87 6.04
CA ILE A 100 -2.04 -8.61 4.73
C ILE A 100 -0.75 -9.42 4.52
N MET A 101 0.11 -9.55 5.52
CA MET A 101 1.42 -10.19 5.39
C MET A 101 1.39 -11.66 4.93
N PRO A 102 0.41 -12.49 5.33
CA PRO A 102 0.29 -13.86 4.82
C PRO A 102 0.12 -13.93 3.29
N VAL A 103 -0.52 -12.93 2.67
CA VAL A 103 -0.64 -12.86 1.20
C VAL A 103 0.75 -12.73 0.56
N TYR A 104 1.60 -11.87 1.11
CA TYR A 104 2.96 -11.69 0.62
C TYR A 104 3.84 -12.91 0.85
N GLN A 105 3.68 -13.61 1.97
CA GLN A 105 4.36 -14.88 2.25
C GLN A 105 3.99 -15.94 1.20
N ALA A 106 2.70 -16.08 0.89
CA ALA A 106 2.24 -17.03 -0.14
C ALA A 106 2.78 -16.69 -1.54
N LEU A 107 2.87 -15.40 -1.89
CA LEU A 107 3.44 -14.94 -3.16
C LEU A 107 4.96 -15.16 -3.26
N ALA A 108 5.67 -15.17 -2.13
CA ALA A 108 7.10 -15.50 -2.11
C ALA A 108 7.33 -17.00 -2.35
N THR A 109 6.52 -17.86 -1.73
CA THR A 109 6.62 -19.32 -1.87
C THR A 109 6.26 -19.81 -3.27
N SER A 110 5.25 -19.21 -3.92
CA SER A 110 4.81 -19.64 -5.26
C SER A 110 5.82 -19.34 -6.38
N ARG A 111 6.74 -18.40 -6.16
CA ARG A 111 7.83 -18.08 -7.09
C ARG A 111 9.08 -18.95 -6.89
N GLY A 112 9.10 -19.81 -5.87
CA GLY A 112 10.19 -20.76 -5.62
C GLY A 112 10.01 -22.13 -6.30
N ILE A 113 9.00 -22.30 -7.16
CA ILE A 113 8.69 -23.55 -7.88
C ILE A 113 8.83 -23.35 -9.40
N SER A 114 9.74 -22.48 -9.85
CA SER A 114 10.11 -22.33 -11.27
C SER A 114 11.55 -22.72 -11.51
#